data_AF-A0A8X7QGD4-F1
#
_entry.id   AF-A0A8X7QGD4-F1
#
_cell.length_a   1.000
_cell.length_b   1.000
_cell.length_c   1.000
_cell.angle_alpha   90.00
_cell.angle_beta   90.00
_cell.angle_gamma   90.00
#
_symmetry.space_group_name_H-M   'P 1'
#
loop_
_entity.id
_entity.type
_entity.pdbx_description
1 polymer ?
#
loop_
_entity_poly.entity_id
_entity_poly.type
_entity_poly.pdbx_seq_one_letter_code
_entity_poly.pdbx_strand_id
1 'polypeptide(L)'
;MAPTATATATSSSDASEGPVMGLINKRLRALRKKLNRITQMEESISQGKTLNKEQQEVLRSKPSVLVLIEELDKLRAPLSAAVSEEITLATTHHHHHHHNQAPPDQNEVADAPEEEEAKKLEDLVNLLYFGSLFDVKSQNELASIMLTRTHERGCCLVYDTDANPEM
;
A
#
# COMPACT_ATOMS: atom_id res chain seq x y z
N MET A 1 18.53 -40.46 22.98
CA MET A 1 17.46 -39.75 23.71
C MET A 1 17.51 -38.28 23.31
N ALA A 2 16.33 -37.69 23.14
CA ALA A 2 16.00 -36.62 22.18
C ALA A 2 16.66 -35.24 22.39
N PRO A 3 16.79 -34.43 21.32
CA PRO A 3 17.00 -32.99 21.44
C PRO A 3 15.65 -32.26 21.60
N THR A 4 15.55 -31.43 22.65
CA THR A 4 14.40 -30.57 22.92
C THR A 4 14.42 -29.36 21.99
N ALA A 5 13.46 -29.30 21.06
CA ALA A 5 13.23 -28.13 20.22
C ALA A 5 12.41 -27.10 21.00
N THR A 6 13.01 -25.96 21.31
CA THR A 6 12.31 -24.79 21.86
C THR A 6 11.56 -24.10 20.73
N ALA A 7 10.24 -24.26 20.73
CA ALA A 7 9.33 -23.61 19.79
C ALA A 7 9.36 -22.08 19.99
N THR A 8 9.75 -21.35 18.96
CA THR A 8 9.61 -19.90 18.89
C THR A 8 8.14 -19.54 18.66
N ALA A 9 7.43 -19.28 19.76
CA ALA A 9 6.13 -18.66 19.76
C ALA A 9 6.26 -17.21 19.23
N THR A 10 5.90 -17.00 17.97
CA THR A 10 5.66 -15.67 17.38
C THR A 10 4.18 -15.55 17.09
N SER A 11 3.40 -15.28 18.14
CA SER A 11 1.94 -15.18 18.07
C SER A 11 1.36 -14.12 19.00
N SER A 12 1.89 -12.89 18.97
CA SER A 12 1.24 -11.76 19.67
C SER A 12 1.80 -10.39 19.27
N SER A 13 1.35 -9.83 18.13
CA SER A 13 1.30 -8.37 17.93
C SER A 13 0.45 -7.87 16.75
N ASP A 14 -0.52 -8.65 16.22
CA ASP A 14 -1.38 -8.15 15.13
C ASP A 14 -2.34 -7.02 15.60
N ALA A 15 -2.48 -6.79 16.91
CA ALA A 15 -3.36 -5.74 17.46
C ALA A 15 -2.68 -4.37 17.62
N SER A 16 -1.36 -4.26 17.39
CA SER A 16 -0.61 -2.99 17.49
C SER A 16 -0.05 -2.50 16.15
N GLU A 17 -0.17 -3.28 15.07
CA GLU A 17 0.27 -2.87 13.74
C GLU A 17 -0.87 -2.15 13.02
N GLY A 18 -0.61 -0.92 12.58
CA GLY A 18 -1.58 -0.14 11.81
C GLY A 18 -2.06 -0.88 10.54
N PRO A 19 -3.17 -0.45 9.92
CA PRO A 19 -3.84 -1.18 8.84
C PRO A 19 -2.92 -1.60 7.67
N VAL A 20 -1.95 -0.75 7.33
CA VAL A 20 -0.97 -1.00 6.26
C VAL A 20 -0.04 -2.16 6.60
N MET A 21 0.50 -2.19 7.82
CA MET A 21 1.40 -3.26 8.26
C MET A 21 0.68 -4.60 8.37
N GLY A 22 -0.58 -4.59 8.85
CA GLY A 22 -1.42 -5.78 8.85
C GLY A 22 -1.64 -6.36 7.45
N LEU A 23 -1.83 -5.51 6.43
CA LEU A 23 -1.94 -5.95 5.04
C LEU A 23 -0.64 -6.57 4.51
N ILE A 24 0.52 -5.97 4.82
CA ILE A 24 1.83 -6.50 4.42
C ILE A 24 2.06 -7.87 5.05
N ASN A 25 1.81 -8.02 6.35
CA ASN A 25 1.96 -9.30 7.05
C ASN A 25 1.03 -10.38 6.52
N LYS A 26 -0.22 -10.02 6.21
CA LYS A 26 -1.17 -10.93 5.58
C LYS A 26 -0.68 -11.39 4.22
N ARG A 27 -0.18 -10.48 3.38
CA ARG A 27 0.40 -10.81 2.07
C ARG A 27 1.62 -11.71 2.20
N LEU A 28 2.56 -11.39 3.08
CA LEU A 28 3.74 -12.21 3.37
C LEU A 28 3.36 -13.63 3.81
N ARG A 29 2.38 -13.75 4.71
CA ARG A 29 1.88 -15.05 5.16
C ARG A 29 1.30 -15.87 4.01
N ALA A 30 0.51 -15.26 3.14
CA ALA A 30 -0.06 -15.92 1.97
C ALA A 30 1.01 -16.36 0.98
N LEU A 31 1.99 -15.50 0.67
CA LEU A 31 3.10 -15.80 -0.23
C LEU A 31 3.99 -16.92 0.31
N ARG A 32 4.33 -16.88 1.61
CA ARG A 32 5.10 -17.96 2.27
C ARG A 32 4.35 -19.30 2.25
N LYS A 33 3.03 -19.29 2.45
CA LYS A 33 2.19 -20.50 2.26
C LYS A 33 2.24 -21.01 0.83
N LYS A 34 2.17 -20.11 -0.17
CA LYS A 34 2.27 -20.47 -1.59
C LYS A 34 3.65 -21.05 -1.92
N LEU A 35 4.72 -20.45 -1.40
CA LEU A 35 6.09 -20.96 -1.57
C LEU A 35 6.24 -22.37 -0.97
N ASN A 36 5.74 -22.61 0.24
CA ASN A 36 5.75 -23.95 0.84
C ASN A 36 5.00 -24.98 -0.02
N ARG A 37 3.85 -24.61 -0.60
CA ARG A 37 3.12 -25.48 -1.54
C ARG A 37 3.93 -25.78 -2.80
N ILE A 38 4.62 -24.78 -3.34
CA ILE A 38 5.53 -24.93 -4.49
C ILE A 38 6.65 -25.92 -4.16
N THR A 39 7.33 -25.77 -3.01
CA THR A 39 8.40 -26.67 -2.58
C THR A 39 7.91 -28.12 -2.44
N GLN A 40 6.75 -28.35 -1.82
CA GLN A 40 6.15 -29.69 -1.72
C GLN A 40 5.80 -30.30 -3.09
N MET A 41 5.38 -29.48 -4.05
CA MET A 41 5.16 -29.94 -5.42
C MET A 41 6.47 -30.30 -6.13
N GLU A 42 7.55 -29.53 -5.92
CA GLU A 42 8.88 -29.86 -6.46
C GLU A 42 9.41 -31.18 -5.90
N GLU A 43 9.22 -31.44 -4.62
CA GLU A 43 9.54 -32.73 -3.98
C GLU A 43 8.68 -33.88 -4.55
N SER A 44 7.40 -33.63 -4.83
CA SER A 44 6.54 -34.64 -5.47
C SER A 44 7.00 -34.95 -6.90
N ILE A 45 7.48 -33.95 -7.65
CA ILE A 45 8.04 -34.15 -8.99
C ILE A 45 9.32 -34.97 -8.94
N SER A 46 10.20 -34.69 -7.98
CA SER A 46 11.45 -35.46 -7.83
C SER A 46 11.19 -36.93 -7.48
N GLN A 47 10.03 -37.23 -6.89
CA GLN A 47 9.52 -38.60 -6.67
C GLN A 47 8.81 -39.20 -7.91
N GLY A 48 8.78 -38.51 -9.05
CA GLY A 48 8.23 -39.02 -10.32
C GLY A 48 6.74 -38.75 -10.53
N LYS A 49 6.11 -37.89 -9.72
CA LYS A 49 4.69 -37.55 -9.86
C LYS A 49 4.46 -36.64 -11.06
N THR A 50 3.49 -36.98 -11.91
CA THR A 50 3.09 -36.14 -13.05
C THR A 50 2.18 -34.99 -12.58
N LEU A 51 2.28 -33.83 -13.23
CA LEU A 51 1.54 -32.64 -12.87
C LEU A 51 0.50 -32.26 -13.93
N ASN A 52 -0.60 -31.67 -13.46
CA ASN A 52 -1.57 -30.99 -14.32
C ASN A 52 -1.08 -29.57 -14.69
N LYS A 53 -1.65 -28.99 -15.74
CA LYS A 53 -1.42 -27.64 -16.24
C LYS A 53 -1.50 -26.56 -15.15
N GLU A 54 -2.49 -26.62 -14.27
CA GLU A 54 -2.64 -25.67 -13.16
C GLU A 54 -1.47 -25.76 -12.17
N GLN A 55 -1.04 -26.97 -11.81
CA GLN A 55 0.10 -27.16 -10.89
C GLN A 55 1.39 -26.62 -11.50
N GLN A 56 1.56 -26.81 -12.81
CA GLN A 56 2.73 -26.29 -13.51
C GLN A 56 2.73 -24.76 -13.60
N GLU A 57 1.57 -24.12 -13.72
CA GLU A 57 1.46 -22.67 -13.62
C GLU A 57 1.83 -22.17 -12.22
N VAL A 58 1.38 -22.86 -11.17
CA VAL A 58 1.77 -22.53 -9.79
C VAL A 58 3.29 -22.63 -9.62
N LEU A 59 3.95 -23.65 -10.19
CA LEU A 59 5.41 -23.76 -10.17
C LEU A 59 6.11 -22.65 -10.96
N ARG A 60 5.59 -22.29 -12.14
CA ARG A 60 6.13 -21.15 -12.92
C ARG A 60 6.10 -19.85 -12.15
N SER A 61 5.16 -19.70 -11.20
CA SER A 61 5.08 -18.49 -10.37
C SER A 61 6.15 -18.40 -9.26
N LYS A 62 6.97 -19.44 -9.05
CA LYS A 62 7.99 -19.49 -7.98
C LYS A 62 8.94 -18.29 -7.96
N PRO A 63 9.57 -17.86 -9.07
CA PRO A 63 10.49 -16.72 -9.05
C PRO A 63 9.80 -15.43 -8.60
N SER A 64 8.59 -15.16 -9.12
CA SER A 64 7.79 -14.00 -8.72
C SER A 64 7.42 -14.03 -7.24
N VAL A 65 7.04 -15.20 -6.70
CA VAL A 65 6.73 -15.34 -5.28
C VAL A 65 7.94 -15.05 -4.39
N LEU A 66 9.15 -15.49 -4.79
CA LEU A 66 10.38 -15.22 -4.03
C LEU A 66 10.71 -13.72 -4.01
N VAL A 67 10.65 -13.06 -5.17
CA VAL A 67 10.91 -11.62 -5.29
C VAL A 67 9.91 -10.82 -4.45
N LEU A 68 8.61 -11.14 -4.53
CA LEU A 68 7.59 -10.45 -3.75
C LEU A 68 7.76 -10.63 -2.23
N ILE A 69 8.25 -11.79 -1.78
CA ILE A 69 8.56 -11.99 -0.35
C ILE A 69 9.72 -11.08 0.05
N GLU A 70 10.80 -11.09 -0.72
CA GLU A 70 11.99 -10.28 -0.44
C GLU A 70 11.68 -8.77 -0.42
N GLU A 71 10.95 -8.28 -1.41
CA GLU A 71 10.54 -6.87 -1.49
C GLU A 71 9.67 -6.46 -0.30
N LEU A 72 8.64 -7.26 0.03
CA LEU A 72 7.77 -6.95 1.15
C LEU A 72 8.51 -7.01 2.49
N ASP A 73 9.42 -7.97 2.67
CA ASP A 73 10.25 -8.05 3.89
C ASP A 73 11.17 -6.82 4.01
N LYS A 74 11.77 -6.35 2.90
CA LYS A 74 12.59 -5.13 2.87
C LYS A 74 11.79 -3.87 3.19
N LEU A 75 10.51 -3.80 2.79
CA LEU A 75 9.66 -2.65 3.02
C LEU A 75 9.11 -2.55 4.45
N ARG A 76 9.10 -3.63 5.24
CA ARG A 76 8.54 -3.60 6.60
C ARG A 76 9.26 -2.62 7.53
N ALA A 77 10.58 -2.68 7.57
CA ALA A 77 11.37 -1.81 8.44
C ALA A 77 11.22 -0.31 8.11
N PRO A 78 11.40 0.15 6.85
CA PRO A 78 11.27 1.56 6.53
C PRO A 78 9.84 2.09 6.73
N LEU A 79 8.80 1.29 6.46
CA LEU A 79 7.42 1.72 6.71
C LEU A 79 7.11 1.83 8.21
N SER A 80 7.56 0.85 9.01
CA SER A 80 7.39 0.93 10.46
C SER A 80 8.11 2.14 11.06
N ALA A 81 9.32 2.45 10.58
CA ALA A 81 10.09 3.60 11.01
C ALA A 81 9.37 4.91 10.66
N ALA A 82 8.95 5.07 9.40
CA ALA A 82 8.22 6.26 8.94
C ALA A 82 6.94 6.50 9.74
N VAL A 83 6.15 5.45 10.00
CA VAL A 83 4.93 5.56 10.82
C VAL A 83 5.25 5.98 12.26
N SER A 84 6.31 5.43 12.85
CA SER A 84 6.72 5.82 14.22
C SER A 84 7.20 7.27 14.30
N GLU A 85 7.90 7.75 13.27
CA GLU A 85 8.36 9.13 13.17
C GLU A 85 7.17 10.08 13.05
N GLU A 86 6.21 9.77 12.18
CA GLU A 86 5.01 10.60 11.98
C GLU A 86 4.13 10.67 13.23
N ILE A 87 3.95 9.56 13.95
CA ILE A 87 3.24 9.55 15.25
C ILE A 87 3.97 10.43 16.27
N THR A 88 5.31 10.37 16.30
CA THR A 88 6.13 11.17 17.22
C THR A 88 6.02 12.67 16.91
N LEU A 89 6.07 13.04 15.62
CA LEU A 89 5.91 14.42 15.16
C LEU A 89 4.51 14.94 15.49
N ALA A 90 3.46 14.18 15.20
CA ALA A 90 2.08 14.55 15.51
C ALA A 90 1.86 14.74 17.02
N THR A 91 2.41 13.83 17.84
CA THR A 91 2.32 13.92 19.31
C THR A 91 3.07 15.15 19.85
N THR A 92 4.24 15.45 19.28
CA THR A 92 5.05 16.61 19.66
C THR A 92 4.36 17.91 19.26
N HIS A 93 3.81 18.01 18.05
CA HIS A 93 3.06 19.16 17.58
C HIS A 93 1.84 19.43 18.47
N HIS A 94 1.10 18.38 18.83
CA HIS A 94 -0.06 18.51 19.73
C HIS A 94 0.33 18.96 21.15
N HIS A 95 1.45 18.46 21.69
CA HIS A 95 1.98 18.95 22.98
C HIS A 95 2.44 20.41 22.90
N HIS A 96 3.08 20.82 21.80
CA HIS A 96 3.55 22.20 21.65
C HIS A 96 2.39 23.19 21.49
N HIS A 97 1.31 22.79 20.80
CA HIS A 97 0.09 23.57 20.71
C HIS A 97 -0.64 23.68 22.06
N HIS A 98 -0.64 22.62 22.87
CA HIS A 98 -1.28 22.61 24.19
C HIS A 98 -0.42 23.29 25.29
N HIS A 99 0.90 23.35 25.12
CA HIS A 99 1.82 24.02 26.06
C HIS A 99 1.90 25.54 25.84
N ASN A 100 1.65 26.03 24.63
CA ASN A 100 1.53 27.47 24.35
C ASN A 100 0.18 28.08 24.81
N GLN A 101 -0.78 27.27 25.27
CA GLN A 101 -1.95 27.73 26.02
C GLN A 101 -1.64 27.69 27.53
N ALA A 102 -0.98 28.74 28.03
CA ALA A 102 -0.88 29.03 29.46
C ALA A 102 -2.29 29.32 30.05
N PRO A 103 -2.52 29.11 31.36
CA PRO A 103 -3.86 29.18 31.94
C PRO A 103 -4.50 30.57 31.79
N PRO A 104 -5.86 30.66 31.75
CA PRO A 104 -6.53 31.94 31.63
C PRO A 104 -6.42 32.70 32.95
N ASP A 105 -5.49 33.65 33.01
CA ASP A 105 -5.62 34.75 33.95
C ASP A 105 -6.72 35.67 33.45
N GLN A 106 -7.71 35.86 34.31
CA GLN A 106 -8.91 36.63 34.04
C GLN A 106 -8.54 38.10 33.82
N ASN A 107 -8.55 38.54 32.57
CA ASN A 107 -8.90 39.92 32.21
C ASN A 107 -9.29 40.00 30.74
N GLU A 108 -10.55 40.33 30.50
CA GLU A 108 -11.12 40.64 29.20
C GLU A 108 -10.40 41.83 28.57
N VAL A 109 -9.73 41.66 27.41
CA VAL A 109 -9.82 42.61 26.30
C VAL A 109 -9.47 41.92 24.97
N ALA A 110 -10.47 41.84 24.08
CA ALA A 110 -10.43 41.67 22.62
C ALA A 110 -9.11 41.23 21.96
N ASP A 111 -9.01 39.93 21.62
CA ASP A 111 -8.17 39.47 20.51
C ASP A 111 -8.80 38.23 19.85
N ALA A 112 -9.85 38.46 19.06
CA ALA A 112 -10.58 37.44 18.30
C ALA A 112 -10.14 37.22 16.82
N PRO A 113 -9.32 38.06 16.16
CA PRO A 113 -9.01 37.84 14.75
C PRO A 113 -7.88 36.84 14.49
N GLU A 114 -6.89 36.72 15.40
CA GLU A 114 -5.67 35.94 15.12
C GLU A 114 -5.88 34.42 15.10
N GLU A 115 -6.71 33.87 16.00
CA GLU A 115 -7.00 32.42 16.02
C GLU A 115 -7.85 31.97 14.81
N GLU A 116 -8.75 32.83 14.33
CA GLU A 116 -9.57 32.52 13.15
C GLU A 116 -8.74 32.61 11.87
N GLU A 117 -7.79 33.55 11.81
CA GLU A 117 -6.86 33.70 10.70
C GLU A 117 -5.85 32.55 10.65
N ALA A 118 -5.35 32.09 11.79
CA ALA A 118 -4.49 30.91 11.89
C ALA A 118 -5.19 29.63 11.36
N LYS A 119 -6.47 29.43 11.71
CA LYS A 119 -7.27 28.31 11.19
C LYS A 119 -7.50 28.40 9.69
N LYS A 120 -7.77 29.60 9.16
CA LYS A 120 -7.91 29.83 7.71
C LYS A 120 -6.60 29.56 6.96
N LEU A 121 -5.46 29.92 7.54
CA LEU A 121 -4.14 29.62 7.00
C LEU A 121 -3.85 28.12 7.03
N GLU A 122 -4.20 27.43 8.12
CA GLU A 122 -4.10 25.98 8.23
C GLU A 122 -4.95 25.26 7.16
N ASP A 123 -6.20 25.67 6.98
CA ASP A 123 -7.09 25.13 5.95
C ASP A 123 -6.54 25.35 4.53
N LEU A 124 -5.93 26.52 4.27
CA LEU A 124 -5.33 26.84 2.98
C LEU A 124 -4.08 25.98 2.70
N VAL A 125 -3.23 25.78 3.70
CA VAL A 125 -2.05 24.92 3.61
C VAL A 125 -2.46 23.46 3.39
N ASN A 126 -3.47 22.99 4.11
CA ASN A 126 -4.04 21.65 3.93
C ASN A 126 -4.59 21.47 2.52
N LEU A 127 -5.35 22.44 2.00
CA LEU A 127 -5.90 22.39 0.64
C LEU A 127 -4.80 22.36 -0.43
N LEU A 128 -3.75 23.17 -0.27
CA LEU A 128 -2.62 23.19 -1.20
C LEU A 128 -1.82 21.88 -1.15
N TYR A 129 -1.60 21.35 0.05
CA TYR A 129 -0.93 20.07 0.27
C TYR A 129 -1.70 18.93 -0.40
N PHE A 130 -2.99 18.76 -0.11
CA PHE A 130 -3.81 17.73 -0.75
C PHE A 130 -3.93 17.96 -2.26
N GLY A 131 -4.06 19.20 -2.71
CA GLY A 131 -4.08 19.54 -4.14
C GLY A 131 -2.80 19.15 -4.87
N SER A 132 -1.65 19.21 -4.20
CA SER A 132 -0.35 18.78 -4.77
C SER A 132 -0.15 17.26 -4.79
N LEU A 133 -0.81 16.52 -3.89
CA LEU A 133 -0.77 15.06 -3.85
C LEU A 133 -1.54 14.42 -5.00
N PHE A 134 -2.55 15.11 -5.51
CA PHE A 134 -3.29 14.67 -6.68
C PHE A 134 -2.70 15.35 -7.91
N ASP A 135 -2.07 14.57 -8.79
CA ASP A 135 -1.75 15.00 -10.15
C ASP A 135 -3.07 15.20 -10.92
N VAL A 136 -3.75 16.32 -10.65
CA VAL A 136 -4.97 16.72 -11.34
C VAL A 136 -4.53 17.18 -12.73
N LYS A 137 -4.39 16.20 -13.61
CA LYS A 137 -4.13 16.40 -15.03
C LYS A 137 -5.01 17.53 -15.55
N SER A 138 -4.39 18.49 -16.21
CA SER A 138 -5.11 19.63 -16.79
C SER A 138 -6.26 19.14 -17.66
N GLN A 139 -7.35 19.93 -17.75
CA GLN A 139 -8.51 19.61 -18.62
C GLN A 139 -8.10 19.19 -20.05
N ASN A 140 -7.00 19.75 -20.55
CA ASN A 140 -6.41 19.43 -21.85
C ASN A 140 -5.85 17.99 -21.93
N GLU A 141 -5.22 17.51 -20.86
CA GLU A 141 -4.69 16.16 -20.79
C GLU A 141 -5.81 15.13 -20.55
N LEU A 142 -6.85 15.49 -19.79
CA LEU A 142 -8.06 14.67 -19.66
C LEU A 142 -8.74 14.46 -21.02
N ALA A 143 -8.90 15.54 -21.81
CA ALA A 143 -9.45 15.46 -23.16
C ALA A 143 -8.59 14.60 -24.08
N SER A 144 -7.26 14.72 -23.97
CA SER A 144 -6.30 13.90 -24.72
C SER A 144 -6.43 12.40 -24.36
N ILE A 145 -6.53 12.06 -23.07
CA ILE A 145 -6.73 10.68 -22.59
C ILE A 145 -8.08 10.11 -23.02
N MET A 146 -9.15 10.92 -22.97
CA MET A 146 -10.48 10.51 -23.44
C MET A 146 -10.50 10.28 -24.96
N LEU A 147 -9.79 11.13 -25.72
CA LEU A 147 -9.66 11.00 -27.17
C LEU A 147 -8.87 9.74 -27.56
N THR A 148 -7.72 9.49 -26.94
CA THR A 148 -6.93 8.26 -27.20
C THR A 148 -7.71 7.02 -26.81
N ARG A 149 -8.35 7.00 -25.63
CA ARG A 149 -9.16 5.86 -25.18
C ARG A 149 -10.35 5.56 -26.10
N THR A 150 -10.92 6.59 -26.74
CA THR A 150 -12.01 6.41 -27.73
C THR A 150 -11.46 5.86 -29.04
N HIS A 151 -10.32 6.37 -29.51
CA HIS A 151 -9.64 5.87 -30.70
C HIS A 151 -9.20 4.41 -30.55
N GLU A 152 -8.62 4.05 -29.39
CA GLU A 152 -8.22 2.68 -29.06
C GLU A 152 -9.40 1.70 -29.11
N ARG A 153 -10.56 2.08 -28.56
CA ARG A 153 -11.78 1.27 -28.61
C ARG A 153 -12.37 1.18 -30.02
N GLY A 154 -12.27 2.26 -30.81
CA GLY A 154 -12.73 2.30 -32.20
C GLY A 154 -11.88 1.42 -33.12
N CYS A 155 -10.55 1.46 -32.98
CA CYS A 155 -9.65 0.64 -33.79
C CYS A 155 -9.92 -0.85 -33.62
N CYS A 156 -10.19 -1.34 -32.40
CA CYS A 156 -10.49 -2.76 -32.17
C CYS A 156 -11.82 -3.22 -32.80
N LEU A 157 -12.71 -2.32 -33.21
CA LEU A 157 -13.98 -2.66 -33.87
C LEU A 157 -13.89 -2.67 -35.40
N VAL A 158 -12.93 -1.95 -36.00
CA VAL A 158 -12.76 -1.86 -37.45
C VAL A 158 -12.02 -3.08 -38.01
N TYR A 159 -11.13 -3.71 -37.23
CA TYR A 159 -10.40 -4.91 -37.67
C TYR A 159 -11.27 -6.17 -37.77
N ASP A 160 -12.44 -6.21 -37.12
CA ASP A 160 -13.37 -7.34 -37.23
C ASP A 160 -14.24 -7.30 -38.49
N THR A 161 -14.41 -6.13 -39.13
CA THR A 161 -15.22 -6.01 -40.36
C THR A 161 -14.43 -6.19 -41.65
N ASP A 162 -13.10 -6.04 -41.60
CA ASP A 162 -12.22 -6.18 -42.78
C ASP A 162 -11.50 -7.54 -42.83
N ALA A 163 -11.72 -8.42 -41.84
CA ALA A 163 -11.11 -9.74 -41.74
C ALA A 163 -12.05 -10.91 -42.11
N ASN A 164 -13.12 -10.65 -42.89
CA ASN A 164 -13.87 -11.73 -43.54
C ASN A 164 -14.02 -11.50 -45.06
N PRO A 165 -13.02 -11.89 -45.86
CA PRO A 165 -13.19 -12.08 -47.28
C PRO A 165 -13.68 -13.52 -47.51
N GLU A 166 -14.98 -13.74 -47.59
CA GLU A 166 -15.56 -14.86 -48.37
C GLU A 166 -17.08 -14.75 -48.51
N MET A 167 -17.52 -14.16 -49.63
CA MET A 167 -18.52 -14.75 -50.53
C MET A 167 -18.25 -14.28 -51.96
#